data_AF-A0A553MU03-F1
#
_entry.id   AF-A0A553MU03-F1
#
_cell.length_a   1.000
_cell.length_b   1.000
_cell.length_c   1.000
_cell.angle_alpha   90.00
_cell.angle_beta   90.00
_cell.angle_gamma   90.00
#
_symmetry.space_group_name_H-M   'P 1'
#
loop_
_entity.id
_entity.type
_entity.pdbx_description
1 polymer ?
#
loop_
_entity_poly.entity_id
_entity_poly.type
_entity_poly.pdbx_seq_one_letter_code
_entity_poly.pdbx_strand_id
1 'polypeptide(L)'
;MGDYNEFGRLMVESHNSLRDNYDVSCPELDELVSAALEVEGVFGSRMTGGGFGGCTVTLLQASATERAVKHIQEKYHGSPTFFITTPSEGARALSL
;
A
#
# COMPACT_ATOMS: atom_id res chain seq x y z
N MET A 1 -13.01 19.06 -0.57
CA MET A 1 -12.79 17.63 -0.27
C MET A 1 -11.71 17.12 -1.22
N GLY A 2 -10.86 16.18 -0.78
CA GLY A 2 -9.82 15.60 -1.63
C GLY A 2 -10.37 14.51 -2.54
N ASP A 3 -9.84 14.40 -3.75
CA ASP A 3 -10.19 13.33 -4.69
C ASP A 3 -9.31 12.10 -4.44
N TYR A 4 -9.81 11.18 -3.61
CA TYR A 4 -9.10 9.96 -3.25
C TYR A 4 -9.00 8.96 -4.41
N ASN A 5 -9.94 9.00 -5.36
CA ASN A 5 -9.88 8.11 -6.53
C ASN A 5 -8.72 8.53 -7.43
N GLU A 6 -8.59 9.82 -7.70
CA GLU A 6 -7.48 10.34 -8.50
C GLU A 6 -6.13 10.11 -7.80
N PHE A 7 -6.05 10.35 -6.49
CA PHE A 7 -4.83 10.05 -5.73
C PHE A 7 -4.47 8.56 -5.79
N GLY A 8 -5.45 7.67 -5.63
CA GLY A 8 -5.27 6.23 -5.74
C GLY A 8 -4.77 5.81 -7.13
N ARG A 9 -5.34 6.38 -8.19
CA ARG A 9 -4.88 6.18 -9.57
C ARG A 9 -3.42 6.58 -9.75
N LEU A 10 -3.01 7.73 -9.23
CA LEU A 10 -1.62 8.21 -9.27
C LEU A 10 -0.67 7.31 -8.45
N MET A 11 -1.13 6.71 -7.34
CA MET A 11 -0.33 5.72 -6.61
C MET A 11 -0.01 4.51 -7.48
N VAL A 12 -1.01 3.99 -8.21
CA VAL A 12 -0.84 2.84 -9.10
C VAL A 12 0.07 3.18 -10.27
N GLU A 13 -0.07 4.35 -10.89
CA GLU A 13 0.86 4.82 -11.92
C GLU A 13 2.29 4.93 -11.40
N SER A 14 2.47 5.41 -10.16
CA SER A 14 3.77 5.42 -9.50
C SER A 14 4.36 4.02 -9.32
N HIS A 15 3.55 3.03 -8.91
CA HIS A 15 4.02 1.65 -8.80
C HIS A 15 4.44 1.07 -10.15
N ASN A 16 3.61 1.23 -11.18
CA ASN A 16 3.94 0.78 -12.54
C ASN A 16 5.22 1.42 -13.04
N SER A 17 5.44 2.72 -12.80
CA SER A 17 6.69 3.37 -13.18
C SER A 17 7.89 2.85 -12.38
N LEU A 18 7.73 2.52 -11.09
CA LEU A 18 8.82 1.95 -10.28
C LEU A 18 9.16 0.51 -10.69
N ARG A 19 8.16 -0.27 -11.13
CA ARG A 19 8.33 -1.62 -11.68
C ARG A 19 8.95 -1.57 -13.07
N ASP A 20 8.34 -0.84 -14.00
CA ASP A 20 8.64 -0.96 -15.43
C ASP A 20 9.75 -0.01 -15.90
N ASN A 21 9.83 1.20 -15.33
CA ASN A 21 10.78 2.22 -15.80
C ASN A 21 12.02 2.32 -14.90
N TYR A 22 11.84 2.16 -13.59
CA TYR A 22 12.94 2.29 -12.61
C TYR A 22 13.52 0.94 -12.17
N ASP A 23 12.80 -0.16 -12.41
CA ASP A 23 13.21 -1.54 -12.14
C ASP A 23 13.67 -1.78 -10.69
N VAL A 24 12.89 -1.26 -9.74
CA VAL A 24 13.14 -1.42 -8.29
C VAL A 24 12.04 -2.17 -7.55
N SER A 25 11.04 -2.69 -8.26
CA SER A 25 10.06 -3.57 -7.64
C SER A 25 10.63 -5.00 -7.46
N CYS A 26 9.78 -5.91 -7.00
CA CYS A 26 10.06 -7.34 -7.01
C CYS A 26 8.73 -8.12 -7.07
N PRO A 27 8.75 -9.43 -7.41
CA PRO A 27 7.53 -10.22 -7.53
C PRO A 27 6.62 -10.14 -6.28
N GLU A 28 7.22 -10.11 -5.10
CA GLU A 28 6.50 -10.01 -3.83
C GLU A 28 5.72 -8.70 -3.69
N LEU A 29 6.34 -7.57 -4.06
CA LEU A 29 5.70 -6.25 -4.00
C LEU A 29 4.58 -6.15 -5.04
N ASP A 30 4.82 -6.64 -6.25
CA ASP A 30 3.85 -6.61 -7.35
C ASP A 30 2.61 -7.46 -7.03
N GLU A 31 2.80 -8.61 -6.38
CA GLU A 31 1.72 -9.47 -5.91
C GLU A 31 0.90 -8.82 -4.80
N LEU A 32 1.55 -8.19 -3.81
CA LEU A 32 0.88 -7.46 -2.75
C LEU A 32 0.05 -6.27 -3.28
N VAL A 33 0.59 -5.50 -4.23
CA VAL A 33 -0.14 -4.40 -4.87
C VAL A 33 -1.32 -4.94 -5.67
N SER A 34 -1.12 -5.98 -6.47
CA SER A 34 -2.19 -6.57 -7.29
C SER A 34 -3.32 -7.11 -6.41
N ALA A 35 -3.00 -7.84 -5.35
CA ALA A 35 -3.98 -8.35 -4.40
C ALA A 35 -4.75 -7.23 -3.71
N ALA A 36 -4.09 -6.14 -3.31
CA ALA A 36 -4.76 -5.00 -2.70
C ALA A 36 -5.77 -4.34 -3.66
N LEU A 37 -5.42 -4.19 -4.94
CA LEU A 37 -6.28 -3.55 -5.94
C LEU A 37 -7.52 -4.37 -6.33
N GLU A 38 -7.56 -5.67 -6.02
CA GLU A 38 -8.75 -6.53 -6.21
C GLU A 38 -9.87 -6.23 -5.19
N VAL A 39 -9.59 -5.50 -4.12
CA VAL A 39 -10.50 -5.33 -2.98
C VAL A 39 -11.36 -4.08 -3.14
N GLU A 40 -12.68 -4.25 -3.14
CA GLU A 40 -13.63 -3.15 -3.14
C GLU A 40 -13.41 -2.20 -1.95
N GLY A 41 -13.29 -0.91 -2.24
CA GLY A 41 -13.01 0.13 -1.25
C GLY A 41 -11.52 0.51 -1.15
N VAL A 42 -10.63 -0.19 -1.86
CA VAL A 42 -9.25 0.27 -2.09
C VAL A 42 -9.24 1.31 -3.21
N PHE A 43 -8.62 2.46 -2.95
CA PHE A 43 -8.44 3.52 -3.94
C PHE A 43 -7.17 3.32 -4.77
N GLY A 44 -6.08 2.87 -4.15
CA GLY A 44 -4.81 2.61 -4.82
C GLY A 44 -3.78 1.98 -3.90
N SER A 45 -2.79 1.31 -4.48
CA SER A 45 -1.68 0.67 -3.76
C SER A 45 -0.38 0.79 -4.56
N ARG A 46 0.75 0.84 -3.84
CA ARG A 46 2.09 0.89 -4.43
C ARG A 46 3.15 0.40 -3.45
N MET A 47 4.31 -0.04 -3.96
CA MET A 47 5.51 -0.18 -3.13
C MET A 47 5.89 1.16 -2.48
N THR A 48 6.52 1.13 -1.30
CA THR A 48 7.03 2.33 -0.63
C THR A 48 8.44 2.09 -0.07
N GLY A 49 9.26 3.14 -0.03
CA GLY A 49 10.69 3.03 0.30
C GLY A 49 11.56 2.69 -0.91
N GLY A 50 12.69 2.00 -0.67
CA GLY A 50 13.75 1.80 -1.65
C GLY A 50 13.51 0.70 -2.69
N GLY A 51 12.59 -0.24 -2.44
CA GLY A 51 12.31 -1.36 -3.35
C GLY A 51 13.05 -2.65 -3.03
N PHE A 52 12.97 -3.63 -3.93
CA PHE A 52 13.49 -5.00 -3.79
C PHE A 52 13.00 -5.73 -2.52
N GLY A 53 11.77 -5.42 -2.10
CA GLY A 53 11.14 -5.92 -0.88
C GLY A 53 10.63 -4.79 0.03
N GLY A 54 10.37 -5.10 1.29
CA GLY A 54 9.86 -4.15 2.28
C GLY A 54 8.34 -4.08 2.30
N CYS A 55 7.78 -2.88 2.09
CA CYS A 55 6.34 -2.63 2.29
C CYS A 55 5.66 -2.10 1.02
N THR A 56 4.37 -2.39 0.91
CA THR A 56 3.44 -1.62 0.10
C THR A 56 2.65 -0.66 1.00
N VAL A 57 2.14 0.43 0.41
CA VAL A 57 1.22 1.36 1.05
C VAL A 57 -0.07 1.41 0.24
N THR A 58 -1.19 1.20 0.91
CA THR A 58 -2.52 1.13 0.30
C THR A 58 -3.40 2.22 0.89
N LEU A 59 -4.03 3.01 0.02
CA LEU A 59 -5.07 3.96 0.40
C LEU A 59 -6.43 3.28 0.20
N LEU A 60 -7.25 3.22 1.23
CA LEU A 60 -8.55 2.55 1.21
C LEU A 60 -9.57 3.24 2.11
N GLN A 61 -10.84 2.91 1.92
CA GLN A 61 -11.91 3.21 2.86
C GLN A 61 -11.68 2.42 4.16
N ALA A 62 -11.81 3.08 5.31
CA ALA A 62 -11.59 2.44 6.61
C ALA A 62 -12.47 1.18 6.83
N SER A 63 -13.70 1.18 6.30
CA SER A 63 -14.62 0.04 6.33
C SER A 63 -14.14 -1.18 5.52
N ALA A 64 -13.22 -1.00 4.56
CA ALA A 64 -12.67 -2.08 3.75
C ALA A 64 -11.44 -2.77 4.38
N THR A 65 -10.96 -2.28 5.53
CA THR A 65 -9.69 -2.73 6.15
C THR A 65 -9.62 -4.24 6.38
N GLU A 66 -10.61 -4.82 7.05
CA GLU A 66 -10.60 -6.26 7.36
C GLU A 66 -10.67 -7.12 6.09
N ARG A 67 -11.48 -6.70 5.11
CA ARG A 67 -11.57 -7.36 3.80
C ARG A 67 -10.22 -7.32 3.08
N ALA A 68 -9.56 -6.17 3.08
CA ALA A 68 -8.27 -5.99 2.43
C ALA A 68 -7.18 -6.84 3.07
N VAL A 69 -7.06 -6.82 4.40
CA VAL A 69 -6.08 -7.63 5.14
C VAL A 69 -6.28 -9.11 4.85
N LYS A 70 -7.53 -9.60 4.94
CA LYS A 70 -7.84 -11.00 4.68
C LYS A 70 -7.49 -11.40 3.25
N HIS A 71 -7.95 -10.62 2.27
CA HIS A 71 -7.75 -10.94 0.86
C HIS A 71 -6.27 -10.92 0.46
N ILE A 72 -5.51 -9.92 0.92
CA ILE A 72 -4.06 -9.84 0.66
C ILE A 72 -3.35 -11.04 1.29
N GLN A 73 -3.70 -11.43 2.51
CA GLN A 73 -3.08 -12.57 3.17
C GLN A 73 -3.43 -13.92 2.52
N GLU A 74 -4.62 -14.07 1.95
CA GLU A 74 -5.02 -15.27 1.21
C GLU A 74 -4.37 -15.35 -0.19
N LYS A 75 -4.16 -14.20 -0.85
CA LYS A 75 -3.56 -14.14 -2.19
C LYS A 75 -2.05 -14.16 -2.19
N TYR A 76 -1.42 -13.55 -1.19
CA TYR A 76 0.03 -13.48 -1.12
C TYR A 76 0.64 -14.82 -0.71
N HIS A 77 1.60 -15.33 -1.47
CA HIS A 77 2.24 -16.62 -1.21
C HIS A 77 3.12 -16.63 0.06
N GLY A 78 3.59 -15.46 0.51
CA GLY A 78 4.40 -15.31 1.72
C GLY A 78 3.57 -15.13 2.99
N SER A 79 4.20 -14.60 4.03
CA SER A 79 3.52 -14.24 5.30
C SER A 79 3.61 -12.72 5.50
N PRO A 80 2.58 -11.95 5.09
CA PRO A 80 2.62 -10.49 5.19
C PRO A 80 2.33 -10.03 6.62
N THR A 81 2.84 -8.86 6.99
CA THR A 81 2.51 -8.17 8.25
C THR A 81 1.83 -6.84 7.92
N PHE A 82 0.79 -6.48 8.67
CA PHE A 82 -0.04 -5.31 8.39
C PHE A 82 0.05 -4.27 9.49
N PHE A 83 0.09 -2.99 9.09
CA PHE A 83 -0.01 -1.84 9.99
C PHE A 83 -1.15 -0.95 9.51
N ILE A 84 -2.17 -0.78 10.34
CA ILE A 84 -3.27 0.16 10.07
C ILE A 84 -2.95 1.46 10.79
N THR A 85 -2.76 2.53 10.03
CA THR A 85 -2.23 3.79 10.56
C THR A 85 -2.95 5.02 10.01
N THR A 86 -2.82 6.12 10.74
CA THR A 86 -3.25 7.46 10.33
C THR A 86 -2.06 8.40 10.45
N PRO A 87 -2.03 9.55 9.76
CA PRO A 87 -0.96 10.53 9.91
C PRO A 87 -0.76 10.92 11.38
N SER A 88 0.47 10.79 11.88
CA SER A 88 0.82 11.05 13.28
C SER A 88 1.72 12.27 13.40
N GLU A 89 1.86 12.77 14.63
CA GLU A 89 2.84 13.82 14.95
C GLU A 89 4.28 13.35 14.70
N GLY A 90 5.17 14.30 14.43
CA GLY A 90 6.61 14.06 14.34
C GLY A 90 7.32 14.08 15.70
N ALA A 91 8.62 14.35 15.69
CA ALA A 91 9.42 14.45 16.90
C ALA A 91 8.93 15.56 17.85
N ARG A 92 8.79 15.24 19.14
CA ARG A 92 8.43 16.20 20.20
C ARG A 92 9.23 15.95 21.47
N ALA A 93 9.49 17.02 22.22
CA ALA A 93 10.05 16.91 23.56
C ALA A 93 8.95 16.53 24.56
N LEU A 94 9.26 15.61 25.48
CA LEU A 94 8.42 15.31 26.62
C LEU A 94 9.16 15.80 27.88
N SER A 95 8.56 16.72 28.61
CA SER A 95 9.02 17.02 29.97
C SER A 95 8.61 15.85 30.86
N LEU A 96 9.61 15.17 31.43
CA LEU A 96 9.43 14.09 32.40
C LEU A 96 9.17 14.66 33.80
#